data_AF-A0A9E7KSQ3-F1
#
_entry.id   AF-A0A9E7KSQ3-F1
#
_cell.length_a   1.000
_cell.length_b   1.000
_cell.length_c   1.000
_cell.angle_alpha   90.00
_cell.angle_beta   90.00
_cell.angle_gamma   90.00
#
_symmetry.space_group_name_H-M   'P 1'
#
loop_
_entity.id
_entity.type
_entity.pdbx_description
1 polymer ?
#
loop_
_entity_poly.entity_id
_entity_poly.type
_entity_poly.pdbx_seq_one_letter_code
_entity_poly.pdbx_strand_id
1 'polypeptide(L)'
;MARSLRPHLLLLLFLIVLASISSCTAEIKNLKISSDFRAIILFEKFGFSPRGEVAIAVSDVSVSFTLGASDGSLLGFFLPSDESLIQAAHDSQHGGSTNSDTTPSPNPRCVLHSSYVRVLFTFDELSLAPSAA
;
A
#
# COMPACT_ATOMS: atom_id res chain seq x y z
N MET A 1 -28.71 53.60 11.92
CA MET A 1 -28.36 52.32 12.60
C MET A 1 -27.89 51.33 11.54
N ALA A 2 -26.62 51.37 11.16
CA ALA A 2 -26.07 50.40 10.22
C ALA A 2 -24.55 50.33 10.44
N ARG A 3 -23.99 49.12 10.30
CA ARG A 3 -22.56 48.81 10.17
C ARG A 3 -21.81 48.40 11.46
N SER A 4 -22.27 47.32 12.10
CA SER A 4 -21.38 46.39 12.81
C SER A 4 -21.35 44.98 12.18
N LEU A 5 -21.99 44.79 11.02
CA LEU A 5 -22.16 43.45 10.41
C LEU A 5 -20.87 42.89 9.78
N ARG A 6 -19.92 43.75 9.39
CA ARG A 6 -18.65 43.36 8.74
C ARG A 6 -17.71 42.54 9.62
N PRO A 7 -17.41 42.91 10.88
CA PRO A 7 -16.54 42.10 11.74
C PRO A 7 -17.15 40.73 12.06
N HIS A 8 -18.47 40.66 12.26
CA HIS A 8 -19.14 39.38 12.50
C HIS A 8 -19.12 38.45 11.28
N LEU A 9 -19.26 38.99 10.07
CA LEU A 9 -19.14 38.21 8.85
C LEU A 9 -17.71 37.66 8.64
N LEU A 10 -16.69 38.48 8.93
CA LEU A 10 -15.29 38.05 8.86
C LEU A 10 -14.97 36.97 9.90
N LEU A 11 -15.49 37.12 11.13
CA LEU A 11 -15.34 36.10 12.18
C LEU A 11 -16.03 34.79 11.79
N LEU A 12 -17.25 34.86 11.24
CA LEU A 12 -17.97 33.67 10.77
C LEU A 12 -17.21 32.96 9.64
N LEU A 13 -16.71 33.72 8.66
CA LEU A 13 -15.89 33.18 7.57
C LEU A 13 -14.64 32.49 8.10
N PHE A 14 -13.94 33.14 9.05
CA PHE A 14 -12.77 32.56 9.71
C PHE A 14 -13.08 31.23 10.42
N LEU A 15 -14.19 31.16 11.15
CA LEU A 15 -14.61 29.93 11.82
C LEU A 15 -15.00 28.82 10.83
N ILE A 16 -15.64 29.16 9.71
CA ILE A 16 -15.99 28.18 8.65
C ILE A 16 -14.72 27.63 8.00
N VAL A 17 -13.73 28.48 7.73
CA VAL A 17 -12.43 28.04 7.21
C VAL A 17 -11.75 27.13 8.21
N LEU A 18 -11.71 27.51 9.49
CA LEU A 18 -11.08 26.71 10.54
C LEU A 18 -11.77 25.34 10.73
N ALA A 19 -13.10 25.29 10.62
CA ALA A 19 -13.87 24.04 10.67
C ALA A 19 -13.72 23.17 9.42
N SER A 20 -13.32 23.76 8.29
CA SER A 20 -13.06 23.03 7.04
C SER A 20 -11.64 22.42 7.01
N ILE A 21 -10.77 22.81 7.94
CA ILE A 21 -9.47 22.15 8.14
C ILE A 21 -9.76 20.83 8.83
N SER A 22 -9.99 19.78 8.03
CA SER A 22 -10.05 18.43 8.54
C SER A 22 -8.69 18.10 9.17
N SER A 23 -8.67 17.91 10.48
CA SER A 23 -7.50 17.41 11.21
C SER A 23 -7.25 15.98 10.76
N CYS A 24 -6.51 15.81 9.67
CA CYS A 24 -6.04 14.51 9.24
C CYS A 24 -4.89 14.13 10.18
N THR A 25 -5.18 13.41 11.25
CA THR A 25 -4.15 12.77 12.06
C THR A 25 -3.56 11.63 11.23
N ALA A 26 -2.52 11.93 10.47
CA ALA A 26 -1.75 10.93 9.74
C ALA A 26 -0.61 10.46 10.64
N GLU A 27 -0.54 9.15 10.90
CA GLU A 27 0.61 8.54 11.55
C GLU A 27 1.69 8.27 10.50
N ILE A 28 2.84 8.93 10.63
CA ILE A 28 3.99 8.74 9.73
C ILE A 28 5.00 7.82 10.43
N LYS A 29 5.20 6.61 9.92
CA LYS A 29 6.21 5.67 10.41
C LYS A 29 7.38 5.58 9.43
N ASN A 30 8.60 5.68 9.96
CA ASN A 30 9.82 5.44 9.20
C ASN A 30 10.37 4.07 9.60
N LEU A 31 10.45 3.15 8.64
CA LEU A 31 11.01 1.81 8.82
C LEU A 31 12.20 1.64 7.89
N LYS A 32 13.36 1.25 8.45
CA LYS A 32 14.56 0.91 7.66
C LYS A 32 14.82 -0.58 7.76
N ILE A 33 14.85 -1.26 6.62
CA ILE A 33 15.17 -2.68 6.50
C ILE A 33 16.47 -2.78 5.71
N SER A 34 17.49 -3.44 6.27
CA SER A 34 18.80 -3.57 5.62
C SER A 34 19.12 -5.01 5.21
N SER A 35 18.66 -5.99 5.97
CA SER A 35 18.78 -7.41 5.67
C SER A 35 17.62 -8.15 6.31
N ASP A 36 16.73 -8.69 5.51
CA ASP A 36 15.57 -9.48 5.95
C ASP A 36 15.45 -10.71 5.05
N PHE A 37 15.26 -11.88 5.66
CA PHE A 37 15.15 -13.15 4.94
C PHE A 37 13.69 -13.55 4.69
N ARG A 38 12.72 -12.82 5.25
CA ARG A 38 11.31 -13.15 5.12
C ARG A 38 10.83 -12.83 3.71
N ALA A 39 10.04 -13.74 3.13
CA ALA A 39 9.38 -13.52 1.85
C ALA A 39 8.26 -12.45 1.93
N ILE A 40 7.74 -12.18 3.13
CA ILE A 40 6.72 -11.18 3.39
C ILE A 40 7.16 -10.31 4.56
N ILE A 41 7.03 -9.00 4.40
CA ILE A 41 7.28 -8.03 5.46
C ILE A 41 6.02 -7.20 5.66
N LEU A 42 5.40 -7.34 6.82
CA LEU A 42 4.26 -6.51 7.21
C LEU A 42 4.78 -5.14 7.68
N PHE A 43 4.45 -4.08 6.96
CA PHE A 43 4.83 -2.71 7.34
C PHE A 43 3.90 -2.12 8.38
N GLU A 44 2.58 -2.25 8.18
CA GLU A 44 1.58 -1.67 9.08
C GLU A 44 0.27 -2.45 8.97
N LYS A 45 -0.43 -2.59 10.10
CA LYS A 45 -1.84 -2.99 10.11
C LYS A 45 -2.67 -1.72 10.15
N PHE A 46 -3.31 -1.43 9.03
CA PHE A 46 -4.21 -0.29 8.98
C PHE A 46 -5.53 -0.61 9.66
N GLY A 47 -5.96 0.23 10.61
CA GLY A 47 -7.27 0.15 11.25
C GLY A 47 -8.40 0.68 10.36
N PHE A 48 -8.33 0.49 9.05
CA PHE A 48 -9.30 1.07 8.12
C PHE A 48 -10.69 0.49 8.36
N SER A 49 -11.66 1.38 8.54
CA SER A 49 -13.07 1.02 8.38
C SER A 49 -13.32 0.56 6.93
N PRO A 50 -14.45 -0.11 6.63
CA PRO A 50 -14.81 -0.48 5.26
C PRO A 50 -14.89 0.69 4.25
N ARG A 51 -14.80 1.94 4.71
CA ARG A 51 -14.78 3.17 3.90
C ARG A 51 -13.44 3.90 3.94
N GLY A 52 -12.41 3.31 4.54
CA GLY A 52 -11.08 3.90 4.56
C GLY A 52 -10.44 3.91 3.18
N GLU A 53 -9.61 4.91 2.93
CA GLU A 53 -8.78 4.99 1.73
C GLU A 53 -7.31 4.83 2.12
N VAL A 54 -6.53 4.17 1.27
CA VAL A 54 -5.08 4.01 1.44
C VAL A 54 -4.37 4.45 0.17
N ALA A 55 -3.40 5.34 0.34
CA ALA A 55 -2.50 5.75 -0.73
C ALA A 55 -1.09 5.29 -0.37
N ILE A 56 -0.43 4.60 -1.29
CA ILE A 56 0.94 4.11 -1.14
C ILE A 56 1.75 4.67 -2.29
N ALA A 57 2.89 5.26 -1.96
CA ALA A 57 3.85 5.79 -2.92
C ALA A 57 5.22 5.23 -2.61
N VAL A 58 5.98 4.93 -3.66
CA VAL A 58 7.35 4.43 -3.57
C VAL A 58 8.21 5.26 -4.51
N SER A 59 9.40 5.62 -4.06
CA SER A 59 10.39 6.40 -4.79
C SER A 59 11.76 5.77 -4.67
N ASP A 60 12.68 6.12 -5.57
CA ASP A 60 14.08 5.67 -5.57
C ASP A 60 14.26 4.15 -5.49
N VAL A 61 13.53 3.43 -6.33
CA VAL A 61 13.53 1.96 -6.34
C VAL A 61 14.68 1.43 -7.19
N SER A 62 15.54 0.62 -6.57
CA SER A 62 16.56 -0.17 -7.26
C SER A 62 16.48 -1.62 -6.82
N VAL A 63 16.40 -2.56 -7.76
CA VAL A 63 16.37 -4.00 -7.48
C VAL A 63 17.62 -4.66 -8.07
N SER A 64 18.20 -5.60 -7.34
CA SER A 64 19.35 -6.39 -7.80
C SER A 64 19.17 -7.83 -7.36
N PHE A 65 19.32 -8.75 -8.31
CA PHE A 65 19.22 -10.19 -8.06
C PHE A 65 20.61 -10.83 -8.14
N THR A 66 20.89 -11.76 -7.24
CA THR A 66 22.16 -12.48 -7.21
C THR A 66 22.21 -13.64 -8.21
N LEU A 67 21.05 -14.18 -8.62
CA LEU A 67 20.94 -15.27 -9.59
C LEU A 67 19.81 -14.98 -10.59
N GLY A 68 20.16 -14.67 -11.84
CA GLY A 68 19.22 -14.67 -12.98
C GLY A 68 18.65 -13.31 -13.39
N ALA A 69 17.70 -13.35 -14.33
CA ALA A 69 17.02 -12.17 -14.85
C ALA A 69 16.05 -11.58 -13.81
N SER A 70 16.00 -10.25 -13.76
CA SER A 70 15.12 -9.49 -12.88
C SER A 70 13.67 -9.63 -13.32
N ASP A 71 12.91 -10.53 -12.69
CA ASP A 71 11.45 -10.58 -12.86
C ASP A 71 10.78 -9.65 -11.82
N GLY A 72 10.52 -8.42 -12.24
CA GLY A 72 9.90 -7.39 -11.40
C GLY A 72 8.45 -7.74 -10.99
N SER A 73 7.81 -8.70 -11.66
CA SER A 73 6.45 -9.14 -11.31
C SER A 73 6.39 -9.92 -10.00
N LEU A 74 7.53 -10.44 -9.52
CA LEU A 74 7.61 -11.25 -8.29
C LEU A 74 7.83 -10.42 -7.03
N LEU A 75 8.07 -9.11 -7.18
CA LEU A 75 8.18 -8.17 -6.07
C LEU A 75 7.09 -7.12 -6.19
N GLY A 76 6.50 -6.76 -5.06
CA GLY A 76 5.36 -5.85 -5.07
C GLY A 76 4.81 -5.58 -3.68
N PHE A 77 3.82 -4.70 -3.66
CA PHE A 77 3.07 -4.33 -2.47
C PHE A 77 1.66 -4.90 -2.59
N PHE A 78 1.14 -5.44 -1.50
CA PHE A 78 -0.18 -6.02 -1.46
C PHE A 78 -0.84 -5.78 -0.11
N LEU A 79 -2.15 -5.91 -0.06
CA LEU A 79 -2.96 -5.77 1.13
C LEU A 79 -3.71 -7.09 1.40
N PRO A 80 -3.41 -7.79 2.50
CA PRO A 80 -4.27 -8.86 3.01
C PRO A 80 -5.37 -8.28 3.90
N SER A 81 -6.48 -9.01 4.05
CA SER A 81 -7.39 -8.78 5.17
C SER A 81 -6.83 -9.45 6.43
N ASP A 82 -7.34 -9.07 7.60
CA ASP A 82 -6.94 -9.69 8.87
C ASP A 82 -7.09 -11.21 8.83
N GLU A 83 -8.22 -11.69 8.27
CA GLU A 83 -8.53 -13.12 8.16
C GLU A 83 -7.66 -13.83 7.11
N SER A 84 -7.23 -13.12 6.06
CA SER A 84 -6.49 -13.71 4.95
C SER A 84 -4.97 -13.68 5.13
N LEU A 85 -4.46 -12.90 6.10
CA LEU A 85 -3.04 -12.73 6.35
C LEU A 85 -2.32 -14.05 6.63
N ILE A 86 -2.90 -14.91 7.46
CA ILE A 86 -2.31 -16.21 7.82
C ILE A 86 -2.19 -17.09 6.57
N GLN A 87 -3.22 -17.09 5.73
CA GLN A 87 -3.25 -17.91 4.52
C GLN A 87 -2.27 -17.38 3.46
N ALA A 88 -2.20 -16.06 3.27
CA ALA A 88 -1.20 -15.43 2.41
C ALA A 88 0.24 -15.75 2.87
N ALA A 89 0.48 -15.73 4.19
CA ALA A 89 1.77 -16.13 4.75
C ALA A 89 2.07 -17.61 4.50
N HIS A 90 1.09 -18.49 4.67
CA HIS A 90 1.23 -19.91 4.39
C HIS A 90 1.55 -20.18 2.91
N ASP A 91 0.81 -19.57 1.97
CA ASP A 91 1.00 -19.72 0.53
C ASP A 91 2.42 -19.31 0.10
N SER A 92 2.98 -18.27 0.72
CA SER A 92 4.35 -17.81 0.44
C SER A 92 5.44 -18.81 0.83
N GLN A 93 5.18 -19.64 1.85
CA GLN A 93 6.14 -20.60 2.39
C GLN A 93 5.99 -21.98 1.76
N HIS A 94 4.76 -22.44 1.57
CA HIS A 94 4.48 -23.83 1.20
C HIS A 94 4.01 -23.98 -0.27
N GLY A 95 3.79 -22.88 -0.99
CA GLY A 95 3.12 -22.88 -2.28
C GLY A 95 1.61 -22.78 -2.11
N GLY A 96 0.97 -21.97 -2.95
CA GLY A 96 -0.45 -21.69 -2.86
C GLY A 96 -1.29 -22.96 -2.96
N SER A 97 -2.32 -23.05 -2.13
CA SER A 97 -3.38 -24.07 -2.26
C SER A 97 -4.11 -23.84 -3.60
N THR A 98 -3.70 -24.55 -4.65
CA THR A 98 -4.44 -24.63 -5.93
C THR A 98 -5.73 -25.41 -5.71
N ASN A 99 -6.80 -24.70 -5.34
CA ASN A 99 -8.15 -25.17 -5.58
C ASN A 99 -8.63 -24.51 -6.88
N SER A 100 -8.62 -25.30 -7.95
CA SER A 100 -9.18 -25.04 -9.29
C SER A 100 -8.41 -24.14 -10.27
N ASP A 101 -8.37 -24.66 -11.50
CA ASP A 101 -8.11 -24.04 -12.80
C ASP A 101 -6.67 -23.73 -13.26
N THR A 102 -6.05 -24.79 -13.79
CA THR A 102 -5.37 -24.87 -15.10
C THR A 102 -4.68 -23.60 -15.62
N THR A 103 -3.62 -23.14 -14.98
CA THR A 103 -2.47 -22.51 -15.67
C THR A 103 -1.23 -22.68 -14.77
N PRO A 104 -0.13 -23.32 -15.24
CA PRO A 104 1.08 -23.43 -14.44
C PRO A 104 1.71 -22.04 -14.33
N SER A 105 1.53 -21.39 -13.18
CA SER A 105 2.29 -20.18 -12.86
C SER A 105 3.77 -20.55 -12.68
N PRO A 106 4.72 -19.82 -13.28
CA PRO A 106 6.14 -20.11 -13.17
C PRO A 106 6.65 -20.11 -11.71
N ASN A 107 5.94 -19.41 -10.81
CA ASN A 107 6.31 -19.20 -9.42
C ASN A 107 5.15 -19.55 -8.47
N PRO A 108 4.89 -20.84 -8.17
CA PRO A 108 3.73 -21.28 -7.38
C PRO A 108 3.78 -20.86 -5.89
N ARG A 109 4.90 -20.26 -5.45
CA ARG A 109 5.11 -19.78 -4.07
C ARG A 109 5.07 -18.25 -3.93
N CYS A 110 4.83 -17.51 -5.01
CA CYS A 110 4.76 -16.04 -4.91
C CYS A 110 3.42 -15.63 -4.29
N VAL A 111 3.47 -14.92 -3.16
CA VAL A 111 2.26 -14.42 -2.48
C VAL A 111 1.43 -13.48 -3.36
N LEU A 112 2.05 -12.80 -4.33
CA LEU A 112 1.38 -11.87 -5.24
C LEU A 112 0.39 -12.58 -6.18
N HIS A 113 0.50 -13.91 -6.33
CA HIS A 113 -0.46 -14.72 -7.09
C HIS A 113 -1.56 -15.35 -6.21
N SER A 114 -1.52 -15.13 -4.89
CA SER A 114 -2.51 -15.70 -3.97
C SER A 114 -3.86 -14.98 -4.11
N SER A 115 -4.96 -15.73 -4.10
CA SER A 115 -6.32 -15.18 -4.05
C SER A 115 -6.65 -14.47 -2.74
N TYR A 116 -5.79 -14.61 -1.73
CA TYR A 116 -5.97 -14.06 -0.39
C TYR A 116 -5.41 -12.64 -0.24
N VAL A 117 -4.79 -12.09 -1.28
CA VAL A 117 -4.21 -10.75 -1.24
C VAL A 117 -4.77 -9.88 -2.36
N ARG A 118 -4.89 -8.58 -2.07
CA ARG A 118 -5.10 -7.56 -3.09
C ARG A 118 -3.75 -6.97 -3.47
N VAL A 119 -3.24 -7.30 -4.65
CA VAL A 119 -2.03 -6.66 -5.19
C VAL A 119 -2.32 -5.19 -5.44
N LEU A 120 -1.40 -4.33 -5.01
CA LEU A 120 -1.50 -2.87 -5.17
C LEU A 120 -0.70 -2.42 -6.39
N PHE A 121 0.56 -2.84 -6.47
CA PHE A 121 1.44 -2.66 -7.62
C PHE A 121 2.64 -3.60 -7.50
N THR A 122 3.23 -3.94 -8.64
CA THR A 122 4.47 -4.71 -8.74
C THR A 122 5.64 -3.82 -9.14
N PHE A 123 6.87 -4.32 -9.00
CA PHE A 123 8.05 -3.53 -9.37
C PHE A 123 8.22 -3.41 -10.90
N ASP A 124 7.59 -4.30 -11.67
CA ASP A 124 7.54 -4.19 -13.13
C ASP A 124 6.80 -2.91 -13.56
N GLU A 125 5.69 -2.61 -12.89
CA GLU A 125 4.89 -1.39 -13.11
C GLU A 125 5.64 -0.10 -12.73
N LEU A 126 6.55 -0.18 -11.76
CA LEU A 126 7.39 0.95 -11.34
C LEU A 126 8.47 1.27 -12.37
N SER A 127 8.97 0.27 -13.11
CA SER A 127 9.97 0.48 -14.17
C SER A 127 9.39 1.22 -15.39
N LEU A 128 8.06 1.15 -15.57
CA LEU A 128 7.32 1.80 -16.64
C LEU A 128 6.90 3.23 -16.29
N ALA A 129 6.98 3.63 -15.01
CA ALA A 129 6.74 5.01 -14.62
C ALA A 129 7.89 5.88 -15.18
N PRO A 130 7.60 6.88 -16.03
CA PRO A 130 8.65 7.70 -16.61
C PRO A 130 9.41 8.38 -15.47
N SER A 131 10.74 8.25 -15.46
CA SER A 131 11.57 9.08 -14.59
C SER A 131 11.26 10.53 -14.96
N ALA A 132 10.49 11.22 -14.13
CA ALA A 132 10.29 12.64 -14.27
C ALA A 132 11.64 13.30 -13.97
N ALA A 133 12.36 13.63 -15.04
CA ALA A 133 13.56 14.46 -15.05
C ALA A 133 13.16 15.92 -15.28
#